data_AF-A0A3C1FM75-F1
#
_entry.id   AF-A0A3C1FM75-F1
#
_cell.length_a   1.000
_cell.length_b   1.000
_cell.length_c   1.000
_cell.angle_alpha   90.00
_cell.angle_beta   90.00
_cell.angle_gamma   90.00
#
_symmetry.space_group_name_H-M   'P 1'
#
loop_
_entity.id
_entity.type
_entity.pdbx_description
1 polymer ?
#
loop_
_entity_poly.entity_id
_entity_poly.type
_entity_poly.pdbx_seq_one_letter_code
_entity_poly.pdbx_strand_id
1 'polypeptide(L)'
;MGTVGPTARALGEVVYWRIEEEGPLPDHIPQIEWNEWAKEWKANKITIAQVNEATQLGIAFLGTKTKREIIARANSHGLLNVPIASTADLLEDVQFQARDFWVRIGGRTHAGPFARFSRNNVGNDAPAPTLSAARSAATSAAHRPAMIDPIKIDGDPQPFKGLKVADFAWVGVGPIISKFLADHGATVVRIESSKRPDVLRMAPPFKRRVPDINNSQFIANFNSSKLGLALDMSTAEGRQIARQMIDWCDVTLESFTPGTMDKFGLGWEEVSRDHPDLIRLSTCLRGQTGPERSFGGFGNQGAALAGLHSITGWPDRPPAGPYGAYTDMIAPRFGALCIAAAIFERARSGKGQHIDLSQVEAGVHFLEPLLLDYTVNGRIAPAGGHDSQSECPHGVYRTAGIERYVAISVSNETEWRALCKAAGLSAFADDRFVSLAARLAVKDDINAALAQFCADQPPFALASALRAAGVPASVVLRPSDLYEDPQLLHRKFFVTLPHSKMGPTPYDGPATIFSDTPARLSKAAPMLGEDTDYVLTELLGMPAAEVSRLRDAGIFV
;
A
#
# COMPACT_ATOMS: atom_id res chain seq x y z
N MET A 1 22.35 -7.17 -15.17
CA MET A 1 20.95 -7.32 -14.72
C MET A 1 20.58 -8.80 -14.83
N GLY A 2 20.81 -9.57 -13.76
CA GLY A 2 20.96 -11.03 -13.83
C GLY A 2 20.00 -11.86 -12.96
N THR A 3 18.84 -11.33 -12.55
CA THR A 3 17.85 -12.13 -11.83
C THR A 3 16.48 -12.01 -12.49
N VAL A 4 15.89 -13.17 -12.79
CA VAL A 4 14.49 -13.32 -13.12
C VAL A 4 13.74 -12.97 -11.84
N GLY A 5 13.07 -11.81 -11.81
CA GLY A 5 12.27 -11.42 -10.66
C GLY A 5 11.18 -12.47 -10.39
N PRO A 6 10.62 -12.52 -9.18
CA PRO A 6 9.64 -13.53 -8.80
C PRO A 6 8.38 -13.56 -9.71
N THR A 7 8.10 -12.47 -10.42
CA THR A 7 7.05 -12.41 -11.46
C THR A 7 7.28 -13.34 -12.64
N ALA A 8 8.53 -13.51 -13.09
CA ALA A 8 8.82 -14.36 -14.24
C ALA A 8 8.88 -15.85 -13.86
N ARG A 9 9.21 -16.18 -12.61
CA ARG A 9 9.02 -17.54 -12.07
C ARG A 9 7.54 -17.96 -12.06
N ALA A 10 6.62 -17.03 -11.80
CA ALA A 10 5.19 -17.35 -11.72
C ALA A 10 4.62 -17.98 -13.01
N LEU A 11 5.04 -17.50 -14.19
CA LEU A 11 4.66 -18.14 -15.47
C LEU A 11 5.16 -19.57 -15.53
N GLY A 12 6.43 -19.80 -15.20
CA GLY A 12 7.01 -21.13 -15.31
C GLY A 12 6.35 -22.16 -14.41
N GLU A 13 6.02 -21.78 -13.19
CA GLU A 13 5.31 -22.64 -12.24
C GLU A 13 3.87 -22.96 -12.69
N VAL A 14 3.18 -22.02 -13.34
CA VAL A 14 1.87 -22.28 -13.97
C VAL A 14 2.02 -23.27 -15.14
N VAL A 15 3.06 -23.10 -15.95
CA VAL A 15 3.36 -24.02 -17.05
C VAL A 15 3.69 -25.42 -16.53
N TYR A 16 4.50 -25.54 -15.46
CA TYR A 16 4.80 -26.83 -14.84
C TYR A 16 3.54 -27.47 -14.24
N TRP A 17 2.72 -26.70 -13.54
CA TRP A 17 1.46 -27.20 -13.01
C TRP A 17 0.53 -27.72 -14.13
N ARG A 18 0.48 -27.02 -15.26
CA ARG A 18 -0.23 -27.49 -16.45
C ARG A 18 0.37 -28.79 -16.99
N ILE A 19 1.69 -28.91 -17.05
CA ILE A 19 2.37 -30.11 -17.55
C ILE A 19 2.11 -31.33 -16.65
N GLU A 20 2.12 -31.13 -15.34
CA GLU A 20 1.84 -32.17 -14.34
C GLU A 20 0.44 -32.79 -14.54
N GLU A 21 -0.56 -31.98 -14.92
CA GLU A 21 -1.94 -32.43 -15.01
C GLU A 21 -2.42 -32.78 -16.43
N GLU A 22 -1.97 -32.03 -17.44
CA GLU A 22 -2.42 -32.17 -18.84
C GLU A 22 -1.36 -32.80 -19.76
N GLY A 23 -0.16 -33.09 -19.23
CA GLY A 23 0.95 -33.64 -20.00
C GLY A 23 1.78 -32.57 -20.75
N PRO A 24 2.67 -33.00 -21.66
CA PRO A 24 3.68 -32.11 -22.25
C PRO A 24 3.06 -30.96 -23.06
N LEU A 25 3.82 -29.86 -23.17
CA LEU A 25 3.49 -28.77 -24.09
C LEU A 25 3.58 -29.23 -25.55
N PRO A 26 2.90 -28.55 -26.49
CA PRO A 26 3.05 -28.80 -27.93
C PRO A 26 4.53 -28.82 -28.37
N ASP A 27 4.87 -29.71 -29.31
CA ASP A 27 6.27 -29.96 -29.72
C ASP A 27 7.03 -28.72 -30.23
N HIS A 28 6.33 -27.73 -30.78
CA HIS A 28 6.93 -26.48 -31.26
C HIS A 28 7.23 -25.46 -30.15
N ILE A 29 6.74 -25.71 -28.93
CA ILE A 29 7.12 -24.96 -27.74
C ILE A 29 8.33 -25.65 -27.09
N PRO A 30 9.51 -25.01 -27.04
CA PRO A 30 10.73 -25.63 -26.55
C PRO A 30 10.61 -26.08 -25.09
N GLN A 31 11.15 -27.27 -24.80
CA GLN A 31 11.30 -27.77 -23.44
C GLN A 31 12.49 -27.09 -22.77
N ILE A 32 12.22 -26.11 -21.92
CA ILE A 32 13.21 -25.31 -21.22
C ILE A 32 12.90 -25.24 -19.72
N GLU A 33 13.85 -24.72 -18.95
CA GLU A 33 13.60 -24.30 -17.58
C GLU A 33 12.69 -23.07 -17.57
N TRP A 34 11.38 -23.30 -17.49
CA TRP A 34 10.37 -22.25 -17.59
C TRP A 34 10.44 -21.26 -16.43
N ASN A 35 10.98 -21.63 -15.28
CA ASN A 35 11.27 -20.70 -14.19
C ASN A 35 12.37 -19.68 -14.54
N GLU A 36 13.14 -19.95 -15.61
CA GLU A 36 14.22 -19.12 -16.11
C GLU A 36 13.93 -18.62 -17.54
N TRP A 37 12.67 -18.67 -18.00
CA TRP A 37 12.28 -18.31 -19.38
C TRP A 37 12.79 -16.94 -19.81
N ALA A 38 12.85 -15.97 -18.90
CA ALA A 38 13.32 -14.62 -19.22
C ALA A 38 14.83 -14.58 -19.49
N LYS A 39 15.64 -15.48 -18.91
CA LYS A 39 17.05 -15.68 -19.29
C LYS A 39 17.14 -16.37 -20.64
N GLU A 40 16.33 -17.41 -20.85
CA GLU A 40 16.31 -18.18 -22.10
C GLU A 40 15.88 -17.30 -23.31
N TRP A 41 14.91 -16.41 -23.11
CA TRP A 41 14.48 -15.41 -24.10
C TRP A 41 15.60 -14.41 -24.42
N LYS A 42 16.29 -13.88 -23.40
CA LYS A 42 17.45 -12.98 -23.60
C LYS A 42 18.62 -13.68 -24.31
N ALA A 43 18.76 -14.98 -24.10
CA ALA A 43 19.73 -15.81 -24.79
C ALA A 43 19.28 -16.22 -26.21
N ASN A 44 18.13 -15.71 -26.69
CA ASN A 44 17.52 -16.04 -27.99
C ASN A 44 17.23 -17.54 -28.19
N LYS A 45 17.04 -18.30 -27.10
CA LYS A 45 16.71 -19.73 -27.17
C LYS A 45 15.21 -20.00 -27.34
N ILE A 46 14.38 -19.03 -26.94
CA ILE A 46 12.93 -19.02 -27.17
C ILE A 46 12.53 -17.66 -27.76
N THR A 47 11.45 -17.65 -28.52
CA THR A 47 10.86 -16.43 -29.08
C THR A 47 9.79 -15.86 -28.16
N ILE A 48 9.49 -14.57 -28.30
CA ILE A 48 8.36 -13.97 -27.56
C ILE A 48 7.02 -14.59 -27.97
N ALA A 49 6.90 -15.07 -29.21
CA ALA A 49 5.71 -15.79 -29.68
C ALA A 49 5.49 -17.08 -28.89
N GLN A 50 6.55 -17.87 -28.68
CA GLN A 50 6.50 -19.10 -27.86
C GLN A 50 6.19 -18.79 -26.38
N VAL A 51 6.76 -17.71 -25.82
CA VAL A 51 6.41 -17.27 -24.45
C VAL A 51 4.93 -16.88 -24.37
N ASN A 52 4.43 -16.13 -25.35
CA ASN A 52 3.02 -15.73 -25.41
C ASN A 52 2.11 -16.95 -25.51
N GLU A 53 2.47 -17.94 -26.34
CA GLU A 53 1.70 -19.17 -26.48
C GLU A 53 1.70 -20.00 -25.18
N ALA A 54 2.85 -20.21 -24.55
CA ALA A 54 2.93 -20.87 -23.26
C ALA A 54 2.13 -20.12 -22.17
N THR A 55 2.12 -18.78 -22.23
CA THR A 55 1.29 -17.94 -21.35
C THR A 55 -0.20 -18.17 -21.61
N GLN A 56 -0.63 -18.24 -22.88
CA GLN A 56 -2.04 -18.52 -23.21
C GLN A 56 -2.47 -19.93 -22.77
N LEU A 57 -1.60 -20.93 -22.92
CA LEU A 57 -1.84 -22.28 -22.39
C LEU A 57 -1.97 -22.26 -20.87
N GLY A 58 -1.09 -21.53 -20.18
CA GLY A 58 -1.18 -21.32 -18.73
C GLY A 58 -2.47 -20.62 -18.31
N ILE A 59 -2.91 -19.58 -19.04
CA ILE A 59 -4.16 -18.87 -18.77
C ILE A 59 -5.37 -19.80 -18.98
N ALA A 60 -5.40 -20.55 -20.08
CA ALA A 60 -6.47 -21.51 -20.37
C ALA A 60 -6.56 -22.58 -19.28
N PHE A 61 -5.41 -23.13 -18.86
CA PHE A 61 -5.32 -24.08 -17.77
C PHE A 61 -5.81 -23.49 -16.44
N LEU A 62 -5.38 -22.28 -16.08
CA LEU A 62 -5.88 -21.59 -14.87
C LEU A 62 -7.40 -21.35 -14.94
N GLY A 63 -7.98 -21.18 -16.12
CA GLY A 63 -9.42 -21.11 -16.34
C GLY A 63 -10.18 -22.38 -15.96
N THR A 64 -9.50 -23.54 -15.86
CA THR A 64 -10.08 -24.80 -15.38
C THR A 64 -10.04 -24.95 -13.86
N LYS A 65 -9.34 -24.03 -13.16
CA LYS A 65 -9.08 -24.11 -11.73
C LYS A 65 -10.02 -23.23 -10.92
N THR A 66 -10.39 -23.72 -9.75
CA THR A 66 -11.06 -22.92 -8.73
C THR A 66 -10.08 -21.91 -8.13
N LYS A 67 -10.61 -20.78 -7.65
CA LYS A 67 -9.82 -19.77 -6.92
C LYS A 67 -9.04 -20.38 -5.74
N ARG A 68 -9.64 -21.38 -5.07
CA ARG A 68 -9.05 -22.08 -3.93
C ARG A 68 -7.88 -22.99 -4.33
N GLU A 69 -7.94 -23.65 -5.48
CA GLU A 69 -6.79 -24.42 -6.00
C GLU A 69 -5.63 -23.49 -6.35
N ILE A 70 -5.93 -22.35 -6.98
CA ILE A 70 -4.90 -21.36 -7.36
C ILE A 70 -4.16 -20.84 -6.12
N ILE A 71 -4.87 -20.40 -5.08
CA ILE A 71 -4.23 -19.86 -3.88
C ILE A 71 -3.48 -20.94 -3.08
N ALA A 72 -4.01 -22.18 -3.04
CA ALA A 72 -3.34 -23.30 -2.40
C ALA A 72 -2.04 -23.68 -3.12
N ARG A 73 -2.05 -23.72 -4.46
CA ARG A 73 -0.83 -23.93 -5.27
C ARG A 73 0.17 -22.80 -5.03
N ALA A 74 -0.32 -21.56 -4.99
CA ALA A 74 0.52 -20.39 -4.80
C ALA A 74 1.23 -20.39 -3.44
N ASN A 75 0.49 -20.67 -2.37
CA ASN A 75 1.02 -20.74 -1.01
C ASN A 75 2.02 -21.90 -0.82
N SER A 76 1.79 -23.06 -1.45
CA SER A 76 2.66 -24.24 -1.31
C SER A 76 3.96 -24.15 -2.14
N HIS A 77 3.95 -23.44 -3.28
CA HIS A 77 5.11 -23.36 -4.19
C HIS A 77 5.80 -21.99 -4.15
N GLY A 78 5.31 -21.04 -3.34
CA GLY A 78 5.86 -19.69 -3.22
C GLY A 78 5.62 -18.85 -4.47
N LEU A 79 4.44 -18.97 -5.08
CA LEU A 79 4.08 -18.27 -6.31
C LEU A 79 3.44 -16.93 -5.99
N LEU A 80 3.67 -15.96 -6.87
CA LEU A 80 3.09 -14.62 -6.78
C LEU A 80 1.81 -14.45 -7.61
N ASN A 81 1.01 -15.51 -7.73
CA ASN A 81 -0.31 -15.50 -8.38
C ASN A 81 -1.42 -15.65 -7.35
N VAL A 82 -2.50 -14.90 -7.52
CA VAL A 82 -3.66 -14.92 -6.63
C VAL A 82 -4.94 -14.77 -7.44
N PRO A 83 -6.06 -15.33 -6.98
CA PRO A 83 -7.35 -14.99 -7.54
C PRO A 83 -7.72 -13.54 -7.22
N ILE A 84 -8.56 -12.95 -8.06
CA ILE A 84 -9.24 -11.68 -7.74
C ILE A 84 -10.46 -12.04 -6.88
N ALA A 85 -10.47 -11.59 -5.63
CA ALA A 85 -11.58 -11.81 -4.71
C ALA A 85 -12.73 -10.84 -4.99
N SER A 86 -13.96 -11.33 -4.97
CA SER A 86 -15.17 -10.53 -4.86
C SER A 86 -15.56 -10.35 -3.40
N THR A 87 -16.55 -9.48 -3.10
CA THR A 87 -17.10 -9.37 -1.72
C THR A 87 -17.61 -10.69 -1.16
N ALA A 88 -18.12 -11.58 -2.01
CA ALA A 88 -18.54 -12.92 -1.62
C ALA A 88 -17.34 -13.81 -1.24
N ASP A 89 -16.30 -13.84 -2.08
CA ASP A 89 -15.09 -14.63 -1.84
C ASP A 89 -14.40 -14.24 -0.53
N LEU A 90 -14.41 -12.95 -0.17
CA LEU A 90 -13.82 -12.47 1.09
C LEU A 90 -14.47 -13.15 2.32
N LEU A 91 -15.79 -13.38 2.33
CA LEU A 91 -16.46 -14.00 3.49
C LEU A 91 -16.18 -15.50 3.60
N GLU A 92 -15.84 -16.15 2.49
CA GLU A 92 -15.52 -17.58 2.41
C GLU A 92 -14.01 -17.87 2.53
N ASP A 93 -13.18 -16.82 2.58
CA ASP A 93 -11.74 -16.91 2.63
C ASP A 93 -11.25 -17.61 3.92
N VAL A 94 -10.53 -18.71 3.73
CA VAL A 94 -10.02 -19.56 4.82
C VAL A 94 -9.00 -18.86 5.71
N GLN A 95 -8.25 -17.90 5.18
CA GLN A 95 -7.29 -17.14 5.96
C GLN A 95 -8.02 -16.20 6.91
N PHE A 96 -9.06 -15.49 6.46
CA PHE A 96 -9.86 -14.62 7.34
C PHE A 96 -10.61 -15.43 8.41
N GLN A 97 -11.13 -16.60 8.06
CA GLN A 97 -11.79 -17.50 9.02
C GLN A 97 -10.81 -18.03 10.07
N ALA A 98 -9.65 -18.55 9.66
CA ALA A 98 -8.61 -19.05 10.57
C ALA A 98 -8.02 -17.97 11.49
N ARG A 99 -8.29 -16.71 11.14
CA ARG A 99 -7.86 -15.52 11.86
C ARG A 99 -9.01 -14.88 12.63
N ASP A 100 -10.23 -15.42 12.67
CA ASP A 100 -11.35 -14.76 13.38
C ASP A 100 -11.55 -13.29 12.94
N PHE A 101 -11.32 -12.99 11.65
CA PHE A 101 -11.36 -11.61 11.16
C PHE A 101 -12.78 -11.06 11.11
N TRP A 102 -13.81 -11.90 10.92
CA TRP A 102 -15.20 -11.44 10.81
C TRP A 102 -15.87 -11.36 12.19
N VAL A 103 -16.45 -10.20 12.51
CA VAL A 103 -17.18 -9.97 13.78
C VAL A 103 -18.68 -9.76 13.55
N ARG A 104 -19.48 -10.13 14.55
CA ARG A 104 -20.95 -10.02 14.49
C ARG A 104 -21.43 -8.87 15.38
N ILE A 105 -21.95 -7.81 14.78
CA ILE A 105 -22.40 -6.61 15.48
C ILE A 105 -23.84 -6.30 15.07
N GLY A 106 -24.77 -6.17 16.02
CA GLY A 106 -26.16 -5.81 15.73
C GLY A 106 -26.86 -6.75 14.74
N GLY A 107 -26.49 -8.03 14.71
CA GLY A 107 -27.02 -8.98 13.73
C GLY A 107 -26.53 -8.73 12.29
N ARG A 108 -25.36 -8.11 12.12
CA ARG A 108 -24.66 -7.94 10.82
C ARG A 108 -23.20 -8.39 10.94
N THR A 109 -22.64 -8.84 9.82
CA THR A 109 -21.24 -9.27 9.75
C THR A 109 -20.40 -8.07 9.32
N HIS A 110 -19.35 -7.78 10.08
CA HIS A 110 -18.44 -6.66 9.86
C HIS A 110 -17.00 -7.16 9.80
N ALA A 111 -16.15 -6.40 9.11
CA ALA A 111 -14.71 -6.56 9.25
C ALA A 111 -14.32 -6.33 10.72
N GLY A 112 -13.50 -7.21 11.26
CA GLY A 112 -12.89 -7.08 12.58
C GLY A 112 -11.77 -6.03 12.55
N PRO A 113 -10.90 -6.01 13.57
CA PRO A 113 -9.83 -5.02 13.66
C PRO A 113 -8.83 -5.08 12.49
N PHE A 114 -8.37 -3.90 12.05
CA PHE A 114 -7.36 -3.77 10.98
C PHE A 114 -5.96 -4.25 11.38
N ALA A 115 -5.71 -4.50 12.67
CA ALA A 115 -4.46 -5.04 13.20
C ALA A 115 -4.73 -5.81 14.50
N ARG A 116 -3.85 -6.77 14.82
CA ARG A 116 -3.87 -7.48 16.11
C ARG A 116 -2.76 -7.00 17.00
N PHE A 117 -3.06 -6.79 18.26
CA PHE A 117 -2.11 -6.40 19.29
C PHE A 117 -2.00 -7.55 20.29
N SER A 118 -0.79 -7.90 20.72
CA SER A 118 -0.60 -8.98 21.69
C SER A 118 -1.10 -8.65 23.10
N ARG A 119 -1.38 -7.37 23.40
CA ARG A 119 -1.83 -6.90 24.72
C ARG A 119 -3.18 -6.20 24.72
N ASN A 120 -3.49 -5.41 23.70
CA ASN A 120 -4.70 -4.57 23.68
C ASN A 120 -5.50 -4.81 22.41
N ASN A 121 -6.41 -5.78 22.44
CA ASN A 121 -7.28 -5.99 21.29
C ASN A 121 -8.15 -4.75 21.05
N VAL A 122 -8.11 -4.24 19.83
CA VAL A 122 -9.06 -3.25 19.35
C VAL A 122 -10.43 -3.95 19.32
N GLY A 123 -11.35 -3.54 20.18
CA GLY A 123 -12.71 -4.08 20.19
C GLY A 123 -13.63 -3.26 19.28
N ASN A 124 -14.47 -3.93 18.50
CA ASN A 124 -15.66 -3.35 17.90
C ASN A 124 -16.86 -4.20 18.33
N ASP A 125 -17.43 -3.89 19.49
CA ASP A 125 -18.37 -4.75 20.22
C ASP A 125 -19.80 -4.19 20.27
N ALA A 126 -20.01 -2.95 19.80
CA ALA A 126 -21.30 -2.28 19.88
C ALA A 126 -21.80 -1.82 18.50
N PRO A 127 -23.12 -1.93 18.22
CA PRO A 127 -23.70 -1.35 17.02
C PRO A 127 -23.58 0.17 17.05
N ALA A 128 -23.61 0.78 15.86
CA ALA A 128 -23.66 2.24 15.74
C ALA A 128 -24.81 2.80 16.59
N PRO A 129 -24.57 3.86 17.39
CA PRO A 129 -25.59 4.41 18.26
C PRO A 129 -26.76 4.96 17.44
N THR A 130 -27.99 4.77 17.96
CA THR A 130 -29.15 5.45 17.39
C THR A 130 -29.05 6.95 17.63
N LEU A 131 -29.70 7.76 16.79
CA LEU A 131 -29.74 9.21 16.96
C LEU A 131 -30.25 9.63 18.36
N SER A 132 -31.20 8.89 18.91
CA SER A 132 -31.73 9.13 20.26
C SER A 132 -30.68 8.83 21.34
N ALA A 133 -30.00 7.68 21.26
CA ALA A 133 -28.95 7.29 22.20
C ALA A 133 -27.75 8.27 22.16
N ALA A 134 -27.34 8.67 20.96
CA ALA A 134 -26.26 9.63 20.76
C ALA A 134 -26.58 11.00 21.38
N ARG A 135 -27.82 11.49 21.22
CA ARG A 135 -28.27 12.75 21.85
C ARG A 135 -28.23 12.68 23.36
N SER A 136 -28.72 11.58 23.94
CA SER A 136 -28.71 11.39 25.40
C SER A 136 -27.28 11.41 25.96
N ALA A 137 -26.35 10.71 25.31
CA ALA A 137 -24.94 10.66 25.71
C ALA A 137 -24.23 12.03 25.57
N ALA A 138 -24.54 12.78 24.50
CA ALA A 138 -23.98 14.10 24.26
C ALA A 138 -24.44 15.13 25.32
N THR A 139 -25.66 14.97 25.85
CA THR A 139 -26.20 15.86 26.89
C THR A 139 -25.76 15.51 28.31
N SER A 140 -25.22 14.31 28.56
CA SER A 140 -24.95 13.82 29.92
C SER A 140 -23.52 14.04 30.42
N ALA A 141 -22.58 14.49 29.58
CA ALA A 141 -21.18 14.63 29.96
C ALA A 141 -20.69 16.09 29.88
N ALA A 142 -20.27 16.65 31.02
CA ALA A 142 -19.39 17.81 31.01
C ALA A 142 -18.07 17.37 30.35
N HIS A 143 -17.83 17.84 29.12
CA HIS A 143 -16.66 17.44 28.33
C HIS A 143 -15.39 18.06 28.92
N ARG A 144 -14.73 17.36 29.83
CA ARG A 144 -13.32 17.60 30.16
C ARG A 144 -12.49 16.57 29.40
N PRO A 145 -11.50 16.98 28.58
CA PRO A 145 -10.58 16.04 27.98
C PRO A 145 -9.96 15.15 29.06
N ALA A 146 -9.88 13.85 28.80
CA ALA A 146 -9.13 12.96 29.67
C ALA A 146 -7.67 13.46 29.70
N MET A 147 -7.19 13.85 30.88
CA MET A 147 -5.78 14.19 31.07
C MET A 147 -4.99 12.89 30.96
N ILE A 148 -4.25 12.74 29.86
CA ILE A 148 -3.17 11.75 29.80
C ILE A 148 -1.96 12.46 30.39
N ASP A 149 -1.28 11.83 31.34
CA ASP A 149 -0.05 12.39 31.89
C ASP A 149 0.90 12.75 30.74
N PRO A 150 1.33 14.03 30.64
CA PRO A 150 2.16 14.45 29.54
C PRO A 150 3.47 13.65 29.55
N ILE A 151 3.80 13.03 28.42
CA ILE A 151 5.13 12.49 28.20
C ILE A 151 6.07 13.71 28.23
N LYS A 152 7.00 13.75 29.20
CA LYS A 152 7.98 14.83 29.27
C LYS A 152 8.88 14.78 28.04
N ILE A 153 8.82 15.81 27.21
CA ILE A 153 9.74 16.01 26.08
C ILE A 153 10.69 17.14 26.48
N ASP A 154 11.96 16.83 26.71
CA ASP A 154 13.01 17.83 26.86
C ASP A 154 13.56 18.20 25.47
N GLY A 155 13.43 19.47 25.06
CA GLY A 155 14.00 19.99 23.82
C GLY A 155 13.03 20.06 22.63
N ASP A 156 13.47 19.54 21.47
CA ASP A 156 12.79 19.63 20.17
C ASP A 156 11.34 19.11 20.23
N PRO A 157 10.32 19.94 19.90
CA PRO A 157 8.91 19.62 20.17
C PRO A 157 8.31 18.57 19.21
N GLN A 158 9.11 17.94 18.34
CA GLN A 158 8.62 16.94 17.41
C GLN A 158 7.95 15.75 18.13
N PRO A 159 6.81 15.22 17.63
CA PRO A 159 5.98 14.26 18.37
C PRO A 159 6.68 12.94 18.71
N PHE A 160 7.63 12.48 17.89
CA PHE A 160 8.41 11.28 18.14
C PHE A 160 9.88 11.59 18.47
N LYS A 161 10.18 12.81 18.91
CA LYS A 161 11.53 13.15 19.36
C LYS A 161 11.96 12.19 20.48
N GLY A 162 13.16 11.62 20.34
CA GLY A 162 13.72 10.68 21.30
C GLY A 162 13.30 9.23 21.08
N LEU A 163 12.29 8.96 20.24
CA LEU A 163 11.92 7.59 19.85
C LEU A 163 12.99 7.00 18.93
N LYS A 164 13.45 5.79 19.26
CA LYS A 164 14.45 5.06 18.47
C LYS A 164 13.82 3.89 17.74
N VAL A 165 14.07 3.76 16.43
CA VAL A 165 13.45 2.73 15.59
C VAL A 165 14.51 1.94 14.82
N ALA A 166 14.49 0.62 14.97
CA ALA A 166 15.22 -0.31 14.11
C ALA A 166 14.30 -0.82 12.99
N ASP A 167 14.54 -0.37 11.76
CA ASP A 167 13.75 -0.66 10.57
C ASP A 167 14.41 -1.76 9.75
N PHE A 168 13.95 -3.00 9.94
CA PHE A 168 14.34 -4.18 9.17
C PHE A 168 13.45 -4.39 7.93
N ALA A 169 12.50 -3.50 7.67
CA ALA A 169 11.54 -3.69 6.60
C ALA A 169 12.09 -3.30 5.23
N TRP A 170 11.46 -3.88 4.21
CA TRP A 170 11.87 -3.74 2.83
C TRP A 170 10.66 -3.38 1.95
N VAL A 171 10.95 -2.88 0.75
CA VAL A 171 9.98 -2.42 -0.23
C VAL A 171 9.19 -1.19 0.25
N GLY A 172 7.87 -1.29 0.39
CA GLY A 172 6.98 -0.14 0.54
C GLY A 172 6.47 0.04 1.96
N VAL A 173 5.75 -0.95 2.48
CA VAL A 173 4.89 -0.75 3.65
C VAL A 173 5.66 -0.33 4.90
N GLY A 174 6.61 -1.16 5.34
CA GLY A 174 7.40 -0.85 6.52
C GLY A 174 8.23 0.41 6.36
N PRO A 175 8.96 0.60 5.24
CA PRO A 175 9.70 1.83 5.00
C PRO A 175 8.85 3.11 5.05
N ILE A 176 7.62 3.10 4.51
CA ILE A 176 6.73 4.26 4.58
C ILE A 176 6.28 4.54 6.03
N ILE A 177 6.01 3.50 6.83
CA ILE A 177 5.64 3.65 8.26
C ILE A 177 6.80 4.31 9.03
N SER A 178 8.00 3.75 8.93
CA SER A 178 9.14 4.26 9.69
C SER A 178 9.61 5.63 9.17
N LYS A 179 9.42 5.94 7.87
CA LYS A 179 9.65 7.30 7.33
C LYS A 179 8.72 8.31 8.00
N PHE A 180 7.45 7.99 8.19
CA PHE A 180 6.51 8.86 8.91
C PHE A 180 7.00 9.18 10.32
N LEU A 181 7.53 8.18 11.05
CA LEU A 181 8.12 8.41 12.38
C LEU A 181 9.36 9.31 12.31
N ALA A 182 10.25 9.07 11.34
CA ALA A 182 11.47 9.85 11.13
C ALA A 182 11.19 11.32 10.80
N ASP A 183 10.23 11.58 9.89
CA ASP A 183 9.80 12.93 9.51
C ASP A 183 9.17 13.71 10.67
N HIS A 184 8.76 13.02 11.74
CA HIS A 184 8.19 13.57 12.97
C HIS A 184 9.14 13.40 14.17
N GLY A 185 10.46 13.29 13.91
CA GLY A 185 11.52 13.45 14.91
C GLY A 185 12.13 12.17 15.49
N ALA A 186 11.64 10.98 15.11
CA ALA A 186 12.25 9.73 15.55
C ALA A 186 13.64 9.52 14.93
N THR A 187 14.54 8.89 15.68
CA THR A 187 15.79 8.38 15.12
C THR A 187 15.55 7.00 14.55
N VAL A 188 15.50 6.91 13.22
CA VAL A 188 15.22 5.67 12.49
C VAL A 188 16.49 5.18 11.79
N VAL A 189 16.89 3.94 12.11
CA VAL A 189 18.00 3.26 11.45
C VAL A 189 17.42 2.16 10.55
N ARG A 190 17.57 2.34 9.23
CA ARG A 190 17.24 1.34 8.23
C ARG A 190 18.38 0.34 8.12
N ILE A 191 18.06 -0.95 8.25
CA ILE A 191 19.01 -2.05 8.21
C ILE A 191 18.79 -2.82 6.92
N GLU A 192 19.82 -2.91 6.08
CA GLU A 192 19.73 -3.58 4.78
C GLU A 192 21.09 -4.16 4.36
N SER A 193 21.12 -4.94 3.28
CA SER A 193 22.36 -5.54 2.77
C SER A 193 22.47 -5.43 1.25
N SER A 194 23.68 -5.18 0.73
CA SER A 194 23.94 -5.24 -0.72
C SER A 194 24.01 -6.66 -1.27
N LYS A 195 24.16 -7.69 -0.41
CA LYS A 195 24.06 -9.10 -0.85
C LYS A 195 22.65 -9.44 -1.31
N ARG A 196 21.65 -8.84 -0.68
CA ARG A 196 20.22 -8.95 -1.04
C ARG A 196 19.60 -7.56 -0.98
N PRO A 197 19.90 -6.71 -1.97
CA PRO A 197 19.44 -5.33 -1.95
C PRO A 197 17.93 -5.29 -2.03
N ASP A 198 17.34 -4.32 -1.34
CA ASP A 198 15.93 -4.01 -1.49
C ASP A 198 15.61 -3.83 -2.99
N VAL A 199 14.57 -4.51 -3.46
CA VAL A 199 14.18 -4.50 -4.88
C VAL A 199 13.89 -3.09 -5.40
N LEU A 200 13.49 -2.16 -4.54
CA LEU A 200 13.27 -0.77 -4.91
C LEU A 200 14.57 -0.02 -5.21
N ARG A 201 15.72 -0.43 -4.66
CA ARG A 201 17.03 0.09 -5.09
C ARG A 201 17.31 -0.19 -6.56
N MET A 202 16.73 -1.27 -7.07
CA MET A 202 16.89 -1.74 -8.45
C MET A 202 15.69 -1.40 -9.35
N ALA A 203 14.73 -0.62 -8.84
CA ALA A 203 13.55 -0.20 -9.58
C ALA A 203 13.67 1.27 -10.04
N PRO A 204 13.18 1.62 -11.24
CA PRO A 204 13.10 3.01 -11.68
C PRO A 204 12.06 3.80 -10.85
N PRO A 205 12.07 5.14 -10.89
CA PRO A 205 12.89 5.98 -11.76
C PRO A 205 14.33 6.17 -11.25
N PHE A 206 15.29 6.02 -12.15
CA PHE A 206 16.70 6.31 -11.87
C PHE A 206 17.06 7.74 -12.30
N LYS A 207 17.85 8.46 -11.51
CA LYS A 207 18.34 9.80 -11.90
C LYS A 207 19.12 9.69 -13.22
N ARG A 208 18.79 10.54 -14.20
CA ARG A 208 19.35 10.51 -15.57
C ARG A 208 19.22 9.14 -16.28
N ARG A 209 18.27 8.30 -15.84
CA ARG A 209 18.04 6.94 -16.39
C ARG A 209 19.25 6.00 -16.26
N VAL A 210 20.12 6.23 -15.27
CA VAL A 210 21.30 5.38 -15.02
C VAL A 210 21.00 4.40 -13.88
N PRO A 211 20.84 3.09 -14.14
CA PRO A 211 20.59 2.11 -13.08
C PRO A 211 21.81 1.96 -12.16
N ASP A 212 21.60 2.18 -10.87
CA ASP A 212 22.60 2.04 -9.80
C ASP A 212 21.84 1.93 -8.47
N ILE A 213 22.35 1.10 -7.55
CA ILE A 213 21.74 0.75 -6.25
C ILE A 213 21.46 1.96 -5.34
N ASN A 214 22.19 3.05 -5.56
CA ASN A 214 22.08 4.33 -4.84
C ASN A 214 21.47 5.44 -5.71
N ASN A 215 20.97 5.11 -6.90
CA ASN A 215 20.49 6.09 -7.89
C ASN A 215 19.00 5.93 -8.25
N SER A 216 18.23 5.19 -7.44
CA SER A 216 16.78 5.05 -7.58
C SER A 216 16.04 6.07 -6.70
N GLN A 217 15.19 6.89 -7.32
CA GLN A 217 14.30 7.79 -6.58
C GLN A 217 13.13 7.05 -5.94
N PHE A 218 12.80 5.83 -6.40
CA PHE A 218 11.71 5.04 -5.84
C PHE A 218 12.00 4.70 -4.37
N ILE A 219 13.14 4.08 -4.08
CA ILE A 219 13.52 3.78 -2.69
C ILE A 219 13.80 5.05 -1.89
N ALA A 220 14.41 6.06 -2.52
CA ALA A 220 14.76 7.29 -1.82
C ALA A 220 13.51 7.98 -1.27
N ASN A 221 12.45 8.07 -2.05
CA ASN A 221 11.20 8.71 -1.63
C ASN A 221 10.57 8.04 -0.39
N PHE A 222 10.80 6.74 -0.16
CA PHE A 222 10.28 6.00 1.00
C PHE A 222 11.21 5.99 2.21
N ASN A 223 12.40 6.59 2.13
CA ASN A 223 13.43 6.46 3.16
C ASN A 223 14.15 7.76 3.52
N SER A 224 13.60 8.93 3.16
CA SER A 224 14.14 10.21 3.67
C SER A 224 14.08 10.27 5.20
N SER A 225 14.90 11.13 5.80
CA SER A 225 14.99 11.35 7.25
C SER A 225 15.57 10.18 8.05
N LYS A 226 15.94 9.07 7.41
CA LYS A 226 16.52 7.87 8.06
C LYS A 226 18.05 7.85 7.99
N LEU A 227 18.64 7.08 8.88
CA LEU A 227 20.04 6.61 8.82
C LEU A 227 20.09 5.25 8.13
N GLY A 228 21.17 4.96 7.39
CA GLY A 228 21.36 3.67 6.70
C GLY A 228 22.51 2.84 7.28
N LEU A 229 22.21 1.64 7.77
CA LEU A 229 23.18 0.62 8.21
C LEU A 229 23.23 -0.53 7.20
N ALA A 230 24.41 -0.78 6.62
CA ALA A 230 24.67 -1.98 5.83
C ALA A 230 25.02 -3.14 6.76
N LEU A 231 24.34 -4.28 6.65
CA LEU A 231 24.51 -5.40 7.57
C LEU A 231 24.13 -6.75 6.95
N ASP A 232 25.06 -7.69 6.95
CA ASP A 232 24.80 -9.08 6.56
C ASP A 232 24.34 -9.95 7.74
N MET A 233 23.03 -10.04 7.92
CA MET A 233 22.40 -10.88 8.94
C MET A 233 22.49 -12.40 8.67
N SER A 234 23.09 -12.84 7.55
CA SER A 234 23.37 -14.27 7.35
C SER A 234 24.55 -14.77 8.19
N THR A 235 25.42 -13.86 8.64
CA THR A 235 26.56 -14.13 9.53
C THR A 235 26.17 -14.10 11.01
N ALA A 236 26.94 -14.75 11.87
CA ALA A 236 26.68 -14.71 13.32
C ALA A 236 26.91 -13.31 13.91
N GLU A 237 27.99 -12.66 13.49
CA GLU A 237 28.36 -11.30 13.88
C GLU A 237 27.32 -10.29 13.40
N GLY A 238 26.81 -10.43 12.17
CA GLY A 238 25.73 -9.58 11.67
C GLY A 238 24.44 -9.73 12.47
N ARG A 239 24.08 -10.94 12.89
CA ARG A 239 22.95 -11.17 13.80
C ARG A 239 23.17 -10.57 15.19
N GLN A 240 24.40 -10.62 15.69
CA GLN A 240 24.75 -10.00 16.97
C GLN A 240 24.58 -8.47 16.92
N ILE A 241 25.00 -7.82 15.84
CA ILE A 241 24.80 -6.37 15.65
C ILE A 241 23.32 -6.05 15.47
N ALA A 242 22.58 -6.87 14.73
CA ALA A 242 21.13 -6.72 14.62
C ALA A 242 20.44 -6.84 15.99
N ARG A 243 20.92 -7.72 16.88
CA ARG A 243 20.45 -7.81 18.26
C ARG A 243 20.77 -6.54 19.05
N GLN A 244 21.99 -6.01 18.96
CA GLN A 244 22.36 -4.74 19.60
C GLN A 244 21.50 -3.57 19.13
N MET A 245 21.11 -3.54 17.85
CA MET A 245 20.16 -2.56 17.34
C MET A 245 18.77 -2.67 17.97
N ILE A 246 18.31 -3.90 18.27
CA ILE A 246 17.08 -4.13 19.02
C ILE A 246 17.23 -3.64 20.46
N ASP A 247 18.35 -3.97 21.11
CA ASP A 247 18.63 -3.56 22.49
C ASP A 247 18.67 -2.02 22.64
N TRP A 248 19.06 -1.31 21.57
CA TRP A 248 19.13 0.16 21.54
C TRP A 248 17.76 0.84 21.32
N CYS A 249 16.80 0.16 20.68
CA CYS A 249 15.61 0.80 20.13
C CYS A 249 14.34 0.65 21.00
N ASP A 250 13.35 1.51 20.73
CA ASP A 250 12.00 1.43 21.30
C ASP A 250 11.04 0.62 20.43
N VAL A 251 11.25 0.69 19.11
CA VAL A 251 10.37 0.10 18.11
C VAL A 251 11.21 -0.68 17.11
N THR A 252 10.82 -1.93 16.89
CA THR A 252 11.30 -2.74 15.77
C THR A 252 10.21 -2.83 14.71
N LEU A 253 10.58 -2.59 13.45
CA LEU A 253 9.67 -2.75 12.32
C LEU A 253 10.24 -3.81 11.38
N GLU A 254 9.43 -4.80 11.02
CA GLU A 254 9.79 -5.80 10.03
C GLU A 254 8.63 -6.08 9.07
N SER A 255 8.96 -6.46 7.83
CA SER A 255 7.98 -6.79 6.80
C SER A 255 8.34 -8.04 6.01
N PHE A 256 8.93 -9.02 6.69
CA PHE A 256 9.29 -10.29 6.10
C PHE A 256 8.10 -11.25 6.13
N THR A 257 8.19 -12.34 5.36
CA THR A 257 7.27 -13.45 5.55
C THR A 257 7.47 -14.04 6.97
N PRO A 258 6.38 -14.47 7.63
CA PRO A 258 6.42 -15.00 8.98
C PRO A 258 7.47 -16.10 9.16
N GLY A 259 8.20 -16.07 10.27
CA GLY A 259 9.30 -17.00 10.54
C GLY A 259 10.69 -16.53 10.10
N THR A 260 10.81 -15.45 9.33
CA THR A 260 12.11 -14.97 8.87
C THR A 260 12.96 -14.40 10.00
N MET A 261 12.37 -13.56 10.87
CA MET A 261 13.09 -13.04 12.04
C MET A 261 13.42 -14.14 13.06
N ASP A 262 12.58 -15.16 13.20
CA ASP A 262 12.84 -16.32 14.06
C ASP A 262 14.08 -17.10 13.59
N LYS A 263 14.27 -17.27 12.28
CA LYS A 263 15.47 -17.90 11.71
C LYS A 263 16.75 -17.12 11.99
N PHE A 264 16.64 -15.82 12.26
CA PHE A 264 17.76 -14.98 12.69
C PHE A 264 17.95 -14.96 14.22
N GLY A 265 17.14 -15.68 15.01
CA GLY A 265 17.17 -15.59 16.48
C GLY A 265 16.72 -14.22 17.00
N LEU A 266 15.88 -13.52 16.21
CA LEU A 266 15.36 -12.20 16.51
C LEU A 266 13.82 -12.23 16.49
N GLY A 267 13.24 -13.37 16.82
CA GLY A 267 11.79 -13.57 16.92
C GLY A 267 11.15 -12.77 18.04
N TRP A 268 9.84 -12.51 17.97
CA TRP A 268 9.15 -11.74 19.01
C TRP A 268 9.17 -12.46 20.36
N GLU A 269 8.87 -13.76 20.39
CA GLU A 269 8.80 -14.56 21.61
C GLU A 269 10.14 -14.64 22.36
N GLU A 270 11.26 -14.54 21.63
CA GLU A 270 12.61 -14.51 22.18
C GLU A 270 12.96 -13.10 22.67
N VAL A 271 12.87 -12.10 21.78
CA VAL A 271 13.27 -10.72 22.07
C VAL A 271 12.43 -10.09 23.18
N SER A 272 11.11 -10.32 23.20
CA SER A 272 10.21 -9.70 24.18
C SER A 272 10.44 -10.15 25.62
N ARG A 273 11.13 -11.27 25.86
CA ARG A 273 11.50 -11.72 27.22
C ARG A 273 12.55 -10.81 27.84
N ASP A 274 13.50 -10.37 27.03
CA ASP A 274 14.60 -9.50 27.46
C ASP A 274 14.22 -8.02 27.37
N HIS A 275 13.27 -7.68 26.49
CA HIS A 275 12.79 -6.32 26.25
C HIS A 275 11.25 -6.24 26.38
N PRO A 276 10.70 -6.32 27.61
CA PRO A 276 9.25 -6.34 27.83
C PRO A 276 8.55 -5.00 27.47
N ASP A 277 9.32 -3.94 27.26
CA ASP A 277 8.89 -2.60 26.85
C ASP A 277 9.02 -2.37 25.33
N LEU A 278 9.55 -3.33 24.57
CA LEU A 278 9.72 -3.22 23.13
C LEU A 278 8.39 -3.25 22.38
N ILE A 279 8.23 -2.35 21.42
CA ILE A 279 7.12 -2.41 20.46
C ILE A 279 7.63 -3.05 19.15
N ARG A 280 7.01 -4.14 18.71
CA ARG A 280 7.29 -4.74 17.40
C ARG A 280 6.09 -4.52 16.49
N LEU A 281 6.30 -3.94 15.32
CA LEU A 281 5.33 -4.00 14.24
C LEU A 281 5.83 -4.97 13.17
N SER A 282 5.00 -5.97 12.90
CA SER A 282 5.18 -6.98 11.86
C SER A 282 4.13 -6.78 10.78
N THR A 283 4.54 -6.62 9.53
CA THR A 283 3.59 -6.46 8.42
C THR A 283 3.91 -7.31 7.21
N CYS A 284 2.95 -8.14 6.83
CA CYS A 284 3.02 -8.95 5.61
C CYS A 284 1.62 -9.02 4.97
N LEU A 285 1.51 -9.60 3.78
CA LEU A 285 0.24 -9.61 3.05
C LEU A 285 -0.90 -10.26 3.85
N ARG A 286 -0.68 -11.49 4.35
CA ARG A 286 -1.73 -12.32 4.96
C ARG A 286 -1.66 -12.42 6.49
N GLY A 287 -0.78 -11.65 7.14
CA GLY A 287 -0.61 -11.65 8.59
C GLY A 287 0.31 -12.76 9.12
N GLN A 288 0.67 -12.70 10.39
CA GLN A 288 1.69 -13.57 10.99
C GLN A 288 1.22 -15.00 11.28
N THR A 289 -0.09 -15.27 11.25
CA THR A 289 -0.72 -16.55 11.60
C THR A 289 -1.73 -17.00 10.53
N GLY A 290 -2.22 -18.23 10.62
CA GLY A 290 -3.19 -18.80 9.66
C GLY A 290 -2.54 -19.62 8.54
N PRO A 291 -3.36 -20.36 7.76
CA PRO A 291 -2.88 -21.28 6.72
C PRO A 291 -2.09 -20.61 5.59
N GLU A 292 -2.36 -19.34 5.31
CA GLU A 292 -1.72 -18.57 4.24
C GLU A 292 -0.69 -17.55 4.75
N ARG A 293 -0.27 -17.66 6.02
CA ARG A 293 0.74 -16.78 6.61
C ARG A 293 2.04 -16.73 5.79
N SER A 294 2.40 -17.84 5.15
CA SER A 294 3.63 -17.98 4.37
C SER A 294 3.55 -17.36 2.97
N PHE A 295 2.39 -16.84 2.57
CA PHE A 295 2.20 -16.24 1.27
C PHE A 295 3.06 -14.98 1.11
N GLY A 296 4.11 -15.10 0.29
CA GLY A 296 4.92 -13.97 -0.14
C GLY A 296 4.25 -13.23 -1.30
N GLY A 297 4.37 -11.91 -1.35
CA GLY A 297 3.89 -11.12 -2.49
C GLY A 297 4.02 -9.63 -2.28
N PHE A 298 3.51 -8.87 -3.25
CA PHE A 298 3.47 -7.42 -3.24
C PHE A 298 2.03 -6.91 -3.16
N GLY A 299 1.83 -5.63 -2.93
CA GLY A 299 0.47 -5.10 -2.74
C GLY A 299 -0.47 -5.19 -3.93
N ASN A 300 -0.01 -5.55 -5.13
CA ASN A 300 -0.91 -5.90 -6.25
C ASN A 300 -1.65 -7.22 -5.96
N GLN A 301 -0.93 -8.23 -5.46
CA GLN A 301 -1.55 -9.47 -4.98
C GLN A 301 -2.43 -9.18 -3.76
N GLY A 302 -1.95 -8.32 -2.87
CA GLY A 302 -2.74 -7.86 -1.72
C GLY A 302 -4.06 -7.21 -2.12
N ALA A 303 -4.06 -6.31 -3.10
CA ALA A 303 -5.27 -5.63 -3.56
C ALA A 303 -6.25 -6.56 -4.29
N ALA A 304 -5.73 -7.57 -5.02
CA ALA A 304 -6.57 -8.62 -5.59
C ALA A 304 -7.23 -9.49 -4.51
N LEU A 305 -6.48 -9.91 -3.49
CA LEU A 305 -6.98 -10.70 -2.35
C LEU A 305 -7.89 -9.91 -1.43
N ALA A 306 -7.69 -8.59 -1.30
CA ALA A 306 -8.56 -7.69 -0.53
C ALA A 306 -9.86 -7.35 -1.29
N GLY A 307 -10.00 -7.80 -2.54
CA GLY A 307 -11.17 -7.63 -3.38
C GLY A 307 -11.28 -6.30 -4.13
N LEU A 308 -10.29 -5.41 -3.97
CA LEU A 308 -10.26 -4.10 -4.61
C LEU A 308 -10.26 -4.20 -6.14
N HIS A 309 -9.58 -5.22 -6.70
CA HIS A 309 -9.53 -5.41 -8.15
C HIS A 309 -10.86 -5.85 -8.76
N SER A 310 -11.77 -6.46 -7.99
CA SER A 310 -13.05 -6.96 -8.53
C SER A 310 -14.05 -5.84 -8.80
N ILE A 311 -13.89 -4.71 -8.12
CA ILE A 311 -14.80 -3.56 -8.19
C ILE A 311 -14.27 -2.43 -9.07
N THR A 312 -13.05 -2.59 -9.61
CA THR A 312 -12.38 -1.62 -10.46
C THR A 312 -12.18 -2.16 -11.87
N GLY A 313 -12.22 -1.26 -12.86
CA GLY A 313 -12.20 -1.62 -14.27
C GLY A 313 -13.60 -1.57 -14.90
N TRP A 314 -13.69 -1.90 -16.18
CA TRP A 314 -14.92 -1.83 -16.98
C TRP A 314 -15.57 -3.21 -17.10
N PRO A 315 -16.91 -3.27 -17.25
CA PRO A 315 -17.63 -4.55 -17.30
C PRO A 315 -17.38 -5.36 -18.58
N ASP A 316 -16.87 -4.72 -19.65
CA ASP A 316 -16.63 -5.31 -20.97
C ASP A 316 -15.22 -5.91 -21.15
N ARG A 317 -14.40 -5.90 -20.10
CA ARG A 317 -13.00 -6.35 -20.14
C ARG A 317 -12.56 -6.99 -18.82
N PRO A 318 -11.40 -7.68 -18.77
CA PRO A 318 -10.91 -8.27 -17.52
C PRO A 318 -10.76 -7.22 -16.40
N PRO A 319 -10.95 -7.61 -15.12
CA PRO A 319 -10.80 -6.70 -13.99
C PRO A 319 -9.42 -6.03 -13.97
N ALA A 320 -9.39 -4.77 -13.57
CA ALA A 320 -8.17 -3.99 -13.49
C ALA A 320 -8.11 -3.30 -12.14
N GLY A 321 -7.01 -3.44 -11.41
CA GLY A 321 -6.83 -2.78 -10.12
C GLY A 321 -6.59 -1.28 -10.23
N PRO A 322 -6.71 -0.52 -9.12
CA PRO A 322 -6.13 0.81 -9.03
C PRO A 322 -4.63 0.77 -9.33
N TYR A 323 -4.08 1.88 -9.81
CA TYR A 323 -2.65 1.93 -10.16
C TYR A 323 -1.75 1.68 -8.96
N GLY A 324 -0.80 0.75 -9.13
CA GLY A 324 0.22 0.41 -8.15
C GLY A 324 -0.26 -0.55 -7.06
N ALA A 325 0.66 -0.88 -6.15
CA ALA A 325 0.41 -1.79 -5.04
C ALA A 325 -0.49 -1.12 -3.98
N TYR A 326 -1.81 -1.13 -4.20
CA TYR A 326 -2.73 -0.27 -3.44
C TYR A 326 -2.79 -0.58 -1.94
N THR A 327 -2.66 -1.85 -1.54
CA THR A 327 -2.54 -2.20 -0.11
C THR A 327 -1.28 -1.60 0.51
N ASP A 328 -0.21 -1.39 -0.27
CA ASP A 328 1.01 -0.73 0.20
C ASP A 328 0.80 0.78 0.41
N MET A 329 -0.26 1.33 -0.16
CA MET A 329 -0.70 2.71 0.08
C MET A 329 -1.66 2.79 1.27
N ILE A 330 -2.37 1.73 1.62
CA ILE A 330 -3.32 1.72 2.75
C ILE A 330 -2.60 1.38 4.05
N ALA A 331 -1.96 0.21 4.11
CA ALA A 331 -1.43 -0.38 5.33
C ALA A 331 -0.50 0.54 6.14
N PRO A 332 0.38 1.36 5.52
CA PRO A 332 1.27 2.22 6.31
C PRO A 332 0.56 3.22 7.23
N ARG A 333 -0.66 3.66 6.85
CA ARG A 333 -1.40 4.68 7.59
C ARG A 333 -1.96 4.07 8.88
N PHE A 334 -2.46 2.83 8.79
CA PHE A 334 -2.81 2.04 9.96
C PHE A 334 -1.57 1.69 10.79
N GLY A 335 -0.45 1.31 10.17
CA GLY A 335 0.77 0.94 10.89
C GLY A 335 1.34 2.06 11.77
N ALA A 336 1.41 3.29 11.25
CA ALA A 336 1.82 4.45 12.04
C ALA A 336 0.87 4.73 13.23
N LEU A 337 -0.44 4.60 13.00
CA LEU A 337 -1.45 4.71 14.06
C LEU A 337 -1.29 3.62 15.13
N CYS A 338 -1.05 2.36 14.73
CA CYS A 338 -0.84 1.27 15.66
C CYS A 338 0.40 1.49 16.54
N ILE A 339 1.50 1.98 15.98
CA ILE A 339 2.71 2.31 16.75
C ILE A 339 2.41 3.44 17.74
N ALA A 340 1.72 4.51 17.30
CA ALA A 340 1.33 5.59 18.20
C ALA A 340 0.44 5.08 19.36
N ALA A 341 -0.56 4.25 19.06
CA ALA A 341 -1.41 3.63 20.07
C ALA A 341 -0.60 2.76 21.06
N ALA A 342 0.35 1.96 20.56
CA ALA A 342 1.21 1.14 21.40
C ALA A 342 2.16 1.98 22.27
N ILE A 343 2.64 3.13 21.79
CA ILE A 343 3.43 4.08 22.59
C ILE A 343 2.58 4.63 23.74
N PHE A 344 1.33 5.02 23.46
CA PHE A 344 0.41 5.49 24.51
C PHE A 344 0.09 4.41 25.54
N GLU A 345 -0.08 3.15 25.12
CA GLU A 345 -0.28 2.08 26.07
C GLU A 345 0.99 1.79 26.88
N ARG A 346 2.16 1.75 26.25
CA ARG A 346 3.45 1.59 26.92
C ARG A 346 3.68 2.68 27.97
N ALA A 347 3.31 3.92 27.68
CA ALA A 347 3.41 5.02 28.64
C ALA A 347 2.53 4.81 29.89
N ARG A 348 1.41 4.08 29.77
CA ARG A 348 0.50 3.77 30.89
C ARG A 348 0.90 2.52 31.66
N SER A 349 1.31 1.47 30.94
CA SER A 349 1.54 0.13 31.51
C SER A 349 3.01 -0.20 31.77
N GLY A 350 3.92 0.56 31.17
CA GLY A 350 5.35 0.26 31.12
C GLY A 350 5.71 -0.91 30.19
N LYS A 351 4.76 -1.43 29.40
CA LYS A 351 4.96 -2.65 28.59
C LYS A 351 4.76 -2.36 27.09
N GLY A 352 5.63 -2.94 26.28
CA GLY A 352 5.52 -2.94 24.83
C GLY A 352 4.65 -4.10 24.34
N GLN A 353 4.48 -4.23 23.03
CA GLN A 353 3.64 -5.27 22.44
C GLN A 353 4.01 -5.58 20.99
N HIS A 354 3.52 -6.72 20.52
CA HIS A 354 3.58 -7.10 19.11
C HIS A 354 2.32 -6.65 18.40
N ILE A 355 2.49 -6.05 17.25
CA ILE A 355 1.44 -5.62 16.33
C ILE A 355 1.57 -6.45 15.06
N ASP A 356 0.60 -7.32 14.79
CA ASP A 356 0.46 -8.04 13.52
C ASP A 356 -0.50 -7.27 12.61
N LEU A 357 0.05 -6.66 11.56
CA LEU A 357 -0.68 -5.88 10.55
C LEU A 357 -0.68 -6.62 9.21
N SER A 358 -1.78 -7.34 8.93
CA SER A 358 -2.04 -7.86 7.59
C SER A 358 -2.41 -6.72 6.64
N GLN A 359 -1.70 -6.63 5.52
CA GLN A 359 -1.97 -5.62 4.49
C GLN A 359 -3.30 -5.88 3.78
N VAL A 360 -3.71 -7.15 3.69
CA VAL A 360 -5.01 -7.55 3.11
C VAL A 360 -6.15 -7.25 4.08
N GLU A 361 -6.06 -7.60 5.38
CA GLU A 361 -7.08 -7.22 6.39
C GLU A 361 -7.28 -5.69 6.41
N ALA A 362 -6.18 -4.92 6.40
CA ALA A 362 -6.24 -3.45 6.31
C ALA A 362 -6.90 -2.95 5.02
N GLY A 363 -6.69 -3.63 3.89
CA GLY A 363 -7.31 -3.30 2.60
C GLY A 363 -8.82 -3.54 2.59
N VAL A 364 -9.30 -4.59 3.26
CA VAL A 364 -10.73 -4.95 3.29
C VAL A 364 -11.60 -3.86 3.95
N HIS A 365 -11.06 -3.08 4.89
CA HIS A 365 -11.78 -1.95 5.49
C HIS A 365 -12.24 -0.89 4.48
N PHE A 366 -11.62 -0.82 3.29
CA PHE A 366 -12.03 0.09 2.23
C PHE A 366 -13.23 -0.41 1.42
N LEU A 367 -13.72 -1.63 1.71
CA LEU A 367 -14.85 -2.27 1.03
C LEU A 367 -16.07 -2.46 1.95
N GLU A 368 -16.06 -1.92 3.18
CA GLU A 368 -17.11 -2.16 4.17
C GLU A 368 -18.54 -1.91 3.66
N PRO A 369 -18.85 -0.81 2.95
CA PRO A 369 -20.20 -0.62 2.41
C PRO A 369 -20.62 -1.72 1.43
N LEU A 370 -19.69 -2.22 0.60
CA LEU A 370 -19.95 -3.26 -0.39
C LEU A 370 -20.08 -4.64 0.26
N LEU A 371 -19.31 -4.91 1.31
CA LEU A 371 -19.45 -6.11 2.14
C LEU A 371 -20.80 -6.13 2.86
N LEU A 372 -21.24 -4.99 3.39
CA LEU A 372 -22.58 -4.87 3.97
C LEU A 372 -23.66 -5.05 2.91
N ASP A 373 -23.50 -4.49 1.71
CA ASP A 373 -24.48 -4.68 0.64
C ASP A 373 -24.62 -6.15 0.25
N TYR A 374 -23.51 -6.89 0.18
CA TYR A 374 -23.55 -8.33 -0.05
C TYR A 374 -24.20 -9.09 1.10
N THR A 375 -23.78 -8.86 2.35
CA THR A 375 -24.29 -9.62 3.50
C THR A 375 -25.76 -9.33 3.83
N VAL A 376 -26.26 -8.13 3.50
CA VAL A 376 -27.64 -7.73 3.76
C VAL A 376 -28.55 -8.01 2.56
N ASN A 377 -28.06 -7.76 1.34
CA ASN A 377 -28.90 -7.78 0.13
C ASN A 377 -28.49 -8.84 -0.91
N GLY A 378 -27.42 -9.60 -0.68
CA GLY A 378 -26.89 -10.60 -1.63
C GLY A 378 -26.27 -9.98 -2.89
N ARG A 379 -26.01 -8.67 -2.90
CA ARG A 379 -25.48 -7.96 -4.07
C ARG A 379 -23.96 -7.96 -4.08
N ILE A 380 -23.39 -8.51 -5.15
CA ILE A 380 -21.96 -8.44 -5.43
C ILE A 380 -21.70 -7.17 -6.24
N ALA A 381 -20.78 -6.33 -5.76
CA ALA A 381 -20.44 -5.10 -6.44
C ALA A 381 -19.75 -5.37 -7.78
N PRO A 382 -20.24 -4.82 -8.91
CA PRO A 382 -19.60 -4.98 -10.20
C PRO A 382 -18.45 -3.97 -10.39
N ALA A 383 -17.57 -4.26 -11.34
CA ALA A 383 -16.69 -3.26 -11.94
C ALA A 383 -17.52 -2.33 -12.85
N GLY A 384 -18.22 -1.36 -12.24
CA GLY A 384 -19.13 -0.42 -12.93
C GLY A 384 -18.43 0.74 -13.64
N GLY A 385 -17.11 0.79 -13.50
CA GLY A 385 -16.29 1.78 -14.11
C GLY A 385 -16.41 3.19 -13.56
N HIS A 386 -16.73 4.16 -14.40
CA HIS A 386 -17.05 5.51 -13.93
C HIS A 386 -18.49 5.63 -13.44
N ASP A 387 -19.33 4.61 -13.58
CA ASP A 387 -20.75 4.74 -13.24
C ASP A 387 -20.99 4.94 -11.74
N SER A 388 -22.06 5.65 -11.44
CA SER A 388 -22.57 5.85 -10.09
C SER A 388 -24.06 5.54 -10.03
N GLN A 389 -24.49 4.91 -8.94
CA GLN A 389 -25.91 4.68 -8.67
C GLN A 389 -26.59 5.90 -8.02
N SER A 390 -25.81 6.87 -7.53
CA SER A 390 -26.30 8.05 -6.81
C SER A 390 -26.13 9.35 -7.59
N GLU A 391 -25.42 9.33 -8.73
CA GLU A 391 -25.07 10.53 -9.49
C GLU A 391 -25.17 10.27 -10.99
N CYS A 392 -25.72 11.23 -11.73
CA CYS A 392 -25.84 11.14 -13.18
C CYS A 392 -25.94 12.55 -13.79
N PRO A 393 -25.06 12.93 -14.74
CA PRO A 393 -23.86 12.18 -15.13
C PRO A 393 -22.85 12.02 -13.98
N HIS A 394 -22.06 10.97 -14.03
CA HIS A 394 -20.86 10.77 -13.23
C HIS A 394 -19.84 10.11 -14.14
N GLY A 395 -18.89 10.88 -14.66
CA GLY A 395 -18.09 10.41 -15.79
C GLY A 395 -16.83 11.22 -16.05
N VAL A 396 -15.98 10.65 -16.89
CA VAL A 396 -14.73 11.25 -17.36
C VAL A 396 -14.78 11.37 -18.88
N TYR A 397 -14.66 12.60 -19.37
CA TYR A 397 -14.85 12.95 -20.77
C TYR A 397 -13.54 13.45 -21.36
N ARG A 398 -13.20 12.97 -22.55
CA ARG A 398 -12.02 13.45 -23.29
C ARG A 398 -12.18 14.93 -23.63
N THR A 399 -11.09 15.66 -23.56
CA THR A 399 -11.00 17.08 -23.93
C THR A 399 -9.88 17.32 -24.95
N ALA A 400 -9.66 18.57 -25.35
CA ALA A 400 -8.59 18.93 -26.26
C ALA A 400 -7.21 18.55 -25.67
N GLY A 401 -6.34 18.02 -26.52
CA GLY A 401 -4.98 17.58 -26.18
C GLY A 401 -4.80 16.06 -26.14
N ILE A 402 -3.56 15.64 -25.89
CA ILE A 402 -3.19 14.22 -25.79
C ILE A 402 -3.48 13.73 -24.38
N GLU A 403 -4.35 12.71 -24.29
CA GLU A 403 -4.76 12.08 -23.02
C GLU A 403 -5.17 13.14 -21.96
N ARG A 404 -6.11 14.01 -22.35
CA ARG A 404 -6.74 14.97 -21.45
C ARG A 404 -8.19 14.64 -21.26
N TYR A 405 -8.61 14.80 -20.01
CA TYR A 405 -9.96 14.51 -19.60
C TYR A 405 -10.44 15.49 -18.54
N VAL A 406 -11.75 15.67 -18.48
CA VAL A 406 -12.46 16.34 -17.39
C VAL A 406 -13.39 15.33 -16.73
N ALA A 407 -13.34 15.24 -15.40
CA ALA A 407 -14.34 14.54 -14.62
C ALA A 407 -15.49 15.50 -14.32
N ILE A 408 -16.73 15.04 -14.51
CA ILE A 408 -17.96 15.79 -14.23
C ILE A 408 -18.89 14.89 -13.42
N SER A 409 -19.44 15.42 -12.33
CA SER A 409 -20.44 14.74 -11.51
C SER A 409 -21.62 15.65 -11.20
N VAL A 410 -22.82 15.05 -11.15
CA VAL A 410 -24.08 15.74 -10.84
C VAL A 410 -24.89 14.91 -9.86
N SER A 411 -25.10 15.47 -8.68
CA SER A 411 -25.76 14.85 -7.53
C SER A 411 -27.20 15.32 -7.32
N ASN A 412 -27.57 16.49 -7.85
CA ASN A 412 -28.86 17.13 -7.60
C ASN A 412 -29.40 17.91 -8.81
N GLU A 413 -30.67 18.36 -8.70
CA GLU A 413 -31.37 19.10 -9.74
C GLU A 413 -30.70 20.43 -10.10
N THR A 414 -30.19 21.17 -9.11
CA THR A 414 -29.54 22.47 -9.33
C THR A 414 -28.31 22.31 -10.22
N GLU A 415 -27.46 21.36 -9.88
CA GLU A 415 -26.27 21.00 -10.68
C GLU A 415 -26.65 20.51 -12.08
N TRP A 416 -27.73 19.72 -12.20
CA TRP A 416 -28.21 19.23 -13.48
C TRP A 416 -28.67 20.36 -14.42
N ARG A 417 -29.50 21.28 -13.92
CA ARG A 417 -29.96 22.43 -14.70
C ARG A 417 -28.80 23.36 -15.08
N ALA A 418 -27.86 23.57 -14.16
CA ALA A 418 -26.63 24.30 -14.42
C ALA A 418 -25.80 23.66 -15.55
N LEU A 419 -25.61 22.33 -15.50
CA LEU A 419 -24.90 21.59 -16.54
C LEU A 419 -25.62 21.69 -17.88
N CYS A 420 -26.94 21.50 -17.91
CA CYS A 420 -27.71 21.61 -19.16
C CYS A 420 -27.52 22.97 -19.82
N LYS A 421 -27.54 24.05 -19.03
CA LYS A 421 -27.31 25.41 -19.51
C LYS A 421 -25.87 25.62 -19.98
N ALA A 422 -24.89 25.19 -19.18
CA ALA A 422 -23.47 25.42 -19.46
C ALA A 422 -22.95 24.60 -20.65
N ALA A 423 -23.44 23.37 -20.81
CA ALA A 423 -23.03 22.44 -21.87
C ALA A 423 -23.97 22.44 -23.08
N GLY A 424 -25.03 23.26 -23.08
CA GLY A 424 -25.97 23.36 -24.20
C GLY A 424 -26.78 22.07 -24.44
N LEU A 425 -27.08 21.31 -23.39
CA LEU A 425 -27.78 20.02 -23.46
C LEU A 425 -29.30 20.20 -23.60
N SER A 426 -29.75 20.98 -24.60
CA SER A 426 -31.15 21.36 -24.77
C SER A 426 -32.11 20.16 -24.89
N ALA A 427 -31.66 19.05 -25.47
CA ALA A 427 -32.43 17.81 -25.59
C ALA A 427 -32.79 17.17 -24.23
N PHE A 428 -32.06 17.51 -23.17
CA PHE A 428 -32.23 16.96 -21.82
C PHE A 428 -32.62 18.02 -20.77
N ALA A 429 -32.88 19.26 -21.20
CA ALA A 429 -33.15 20.38 -20.31
C ALA A 429 -34.60 20.45 -19.79
N ASP A 430 -35.48 19.55 -20.24
CA ASP A 430 -36.88 19.50 -19.82
C ASP A 430 -37.06 18.86 -18.44
N ASP A 431 -38.23 19.10 -17.82
CA ASP A 431 -38.51 18.68 -16.45
C ASP A 431 -38.58 17.15 -16.27
N ARG A 432 -38.64 16.36 -17.35
CA ARG A 432 -38.63 14.88 -17.24
C ARG A 432 -37.26 14.37 -16.79
N PHE A 433 -36.18 15.11 -17.04
CA PHE A 433 -34.80 14.71 -16.66
C PHE A 433 -34.34 15.28 -15.31
N VAL A 434 -35.23 15.90 -14.54
CA VAL A 434 -34.93 16.45 -13.21
C VAL A 434 -34.60 15.36 -12.19
N SER A 435 -35.24 14.20 -12.28
CA SER A 435 -34.99 13.09 -11.36
C SER A 435 -33.73 12.30 -11.75
N LEU A 436 -32.98 11.81 -10.75
CA LEU A 436 -31.84 10.93 -10.98
C LEU A 436 -32.26 9.68 -11.77
N ALA A 437 -33.40 9.07 -11.43
CA ALA A 437 -33.91 7.87 -12.09
C ALA A 437 -34.15 8.11 -13.60
N ALA A 438 -34.71 9.26 -13.97
CA ALA A 438 -34.91 9.60 -15.37
C ALA A 438 -33.59 9.80 -16.13
N ARG A 439 -32.58 10.42 -15.49
CA ARG A 439 -31.25 10.57 -16.11
C ARG A 439 -30.54 9.24 -16.28
N LEU A 440 -30.61 8.37 -15.27
CA LEU A 440 -30.04 7.02 -15.35
C LEU A 440 -30.65 6.20 -16.49
N ALA A 441 -31.95 6.37 -16.77
CA ALA A 441 -32.64 5.68 -17.88
C ALA A 441 -32.13 6.09 -19.28
N VAL A 442 -31.50 7.26 -19.42
CA VAL A 442 -30.91 7.77 -20.68
C VAL A 442 -29.43 8.13 -20.52
N LYS A 443 -28.75 7.50 -19.56
CA LYS A 443 -27.38 7.84 -19.15
C LYS A 443 -26.41 7.86 -20.33
N ASP A 444 -26.52 6.90 -21.23
CA ASP A 444 -25.61 6.75 -22.35
C ASP A 444 -25.78 7.89 -23.38
N ASP A 445 -27.00 8.38 -23.59
CA ASP A 445 -27.27 9.53 -24.46
C ASP A 445 -26.71 10.83 -23.84
N ILE A 446 -26.88 11.00 -22.53
CA ILE A 446 -26.30 12.13 -21.77
C ILE A 446 -24.77 12.10 -21.87
N ASN A 447 -24.16 10.92 -21.65
CA ASN A 447 -22.72 10.74 -21.72
C ASN A 447 -22.18 11.00 -23.14
N ALA A 448 -22.90 10.57 -24.18
CA ALA A 448 -22.53 10.84 -25.57
C ALA A 448 -22.55 12.34 -25.89
N ALA A 449 -23.59 13.05 -25.46
CA ALA A 449 -23.69 14.50 -25.64
C ALA A 449 -22.58 15.25 -24.89
N LEU A 450 -22.26 14.83 -23.66
CA LEU A 450 -21.16 15.40 -22.88
C LEU A 450 -19.79 15.10 -23.49
N ALA A 451 -19.58 13.89 -24.02
CA ALA A 451 -18.36 13.54 -24.72
C ALA A 451 -18.14 14.45 -25.93
N GLN A 452 -19.20 14.72 -26.71
CA GLN A 452 -19.15 15.66 -27.82
C GLN A 452 -18.86 17.09 -27.36
N PHE A 453 -19.56 17.57 -26.33
CA PHE A 453 -19.35 18.92 -25.79
C PHE A 453 -17.92 19.14 -25.27
N CYS A 454 -17.34 18.14 -24.60
CA CYS A 454 -16.03 18.24 -23.98
C CYS A 454 -14.86 18.10 -24.98
N ALA A 455 -15.04 17.37 -26.09
CA ALA A 455 -13.97 16.86 -26.95
C ALA A 455 -12.93 17.92 -27.40
N ASP A 456 -13.38 19.11 -27.78
CA ASP A 456 -12.52 20.18 -28.31
C ASP A 456 -12.23 21.30 -27.31
N GLN A 457 -12.62 21.11 -26.04
CA GLN A 457 -12.47 22.14 -25.01
C GLN A 457 -11.10 22.06 -24.33
N PRO A 458 -10.46 23.20 -24.01
CA PRO A 458 -9.26 23.19 -23.16
C PRO A 458 -9.61 22.72 -21.73
N PRO A 459 -8.96 21.67 -21.18
CA PRO A 459 -9.42 20.99 -19.97
C PRO A 459 -9.56 21.91 -18.75
N PHE A 460 -8.53 22.72 -18.46
CA PHE A 460 -8.53 23.61 -17.30
C PHE A 460 -9.55 24.75 -17.43
N ALA A 461 -9.70 25.31 -18.63
CA ALA A 461 -10.69 26.36 -18.89
C ALA A 461 -12.11 25.80 -18.76
N LEU A 462 -12.36 24.60 -19.32
CA LEU A 462 -13.64 23.91 -19.21
C LEU A 462 -14.00 23.61 -17.76
N ALA A 463 -13.10 22.98 -17.00
CA ALA A 463 -13.35 22.66 -15.59
C ALA A 463 -13.64 23.93 -14.76
N SER A 464 -12.91 25.02 -15.02
CA SER A 464 -13.15 26.31 -14.38
C SER A 464 -14.53 26.89 -14.73
N ALA A 465 -14.91 26.88 -16.01
CA ALA A 465 -16.19 27.38 -16.47
C ALA A 465 -17.38 26.59 -15.90
N LEU A 466 -17.28 25.26 -15.88
CA LEU A 466 -18.30 24.38 -15.29
C LEU A 466 -18.46 24.65 -13.78
N ARG A 467 -17.35 24.75 -13.03
CA ARG A 467 -17.41 25.10 -11.61
C ARG A 467 -18.00 26.48 -11.37
N ALA A 468 -17.65 27.48 -12.19
CA ALA A 468 -18.23 28.82 -12.09
C ALA A 468 -19.74 28.83 -12.37
N ALA A 469 -20.24 27.88 -13.16
CA ALA A 469 -21.67 27.67 -13.38
C ALA A 469 -22.36 26.85 -12.27
N GLY A 470 -21.62 26.37 -11.27
CA GLY A 470 -22.17 25.54 -10.19
C GLY A 470 -22.17 24.04 -10.49
N VAL A 471 -21.41 23.58 -11.48
CA VAL A 471 -21.27 22.16 -11.82
C VAL A 471 -19.96 21.61 -11.23
N PRO A 472 -20.00 20.56 -10.40
CA PRO A 472 -18.80 19.86 -9.96
C PRO A 472 -18.00 19.30 -11.15
N ALA A 473 -16.81 19.87 -11.38
CA ALA A 473 -15.93 19.46 -12.45
C ALA A 473 -14.44 19.64 -12.08
N SER A 474 -13.60 18.72 -12.54
CA SER A 474 -12.16 18.80 -12.38
C SER A 474 -11.41 18.21 -13.56
N VAL A 475 -10.22 18.71 -13.84
CA VAL A 475 -9.31 18.07 -14.80
C VAL A 475 -8.79 16.78 -14.19
N VAL A 476 -8.74 15.70 -14.98
CA VAL A 476 -8.01 14.49 -14.59
C VAL A 476 -6.53 14.79 -14.74
N LEU A 477 -5.88 15.13 -13.63
CA LEU A 477 -4.47 15.50 -13.59
C LEU A 477 -3.58 14.31 -13.91
N ARG A 478 -2.52 14.56 -14.68
CA ARG A 478 -1.40 13.62 -14.83
C ARG A 478 -0.41 13.79 -13.69
N PRO A 479 0.44 12.79 -13.42
CA PRO A 479 1.53 12.96 -12.45
C PRO A 479 2.43 14.17 -12.72
N SER A 480 2.64 14.54 -14.00
CA SER A 480 3.39 15.74 -14.35
C SER A 480 2.71 17.05 -13.93
N ASP A 481 1.37 17.08 -13.95
CA ASP A 481 0.59 18.27 -13.62
C ASP A 481 0.65 18.58 -12.12
N LEU A 482 0.89 17.56 -11.28
CA LEU A 482 0.96 17.72 -9.82
C LEU A 482 2.09 18.67 -9.39
N TYR A 483 3.20 18.72 -10.13
CA TYR A 483 4.32 19.64 -9.83
C TYR A 483 3.99 21.11 -10.12
N GLU A 484 2.93 21.36 -10.90
CA GLU A 484 2.45 22.69 -11.27
C GLU A 484 1.09 23.01 -10.62
N ASP A 485 0.53 22.07 -9.85
CA ASP A 485 -0.77 22.24 -9.21
C ASP A 485 -0.72 23.40 -8.19
N PRO A 486 -1.58 24.43 -8.32
CA PRO A 486 -1.53 25.61 -7.45
C PRO A 486 -1.69 25.28 -5.97
N GLN A 487 -2.49 24.26 -5.63
CA GLN A 487 -2.73 23.88 -4.24
C GLN A 487 -1.52 23.14 -3.65
N LEU A 488 -0.91 22.22 -4.39
CA LEU A 488 0.32 21.54 -3.95
C LEU A 488 1.50 22.50 -3.85
N LEU A 489 1.62 23.47 -4.76
CA LEU A 489 2.62 24.54 -4.68
C LEU A 489 2.40 25.44 -3.45
N HIS A 490 1.15 25.88 -3.21
CA HIS A 490 0.81 26.66 -2.03
C HIS A 490 1.15 25.91 -0.73
N ARG A 491 0.89 24.59 -0.71
CA ARG A 491 1.22 23.71 0.41
C ARG A 491 2.70 23.34 0.50
N LYS A 492 3.53 23.74 -0.47
CA LYS A 492 4.96 23.38 -0.57
C LYS A 492 5.16 21.86 -0.48
N PHE A 493 4.28 21.11 -1.15
CA PHE A 493 4.19 19.67 -0.97
C PHE A 493 5.46 18.94 -1.42
N PHE A 494 6.08 19.33 -2.53
CA PHE A 494 7.34 18.70 -2.96
C PHE A 494 8.54 19.41 -2.31
N VAL A 495 9.38 18.65 -1.62
CA VAL A 495 10.58 19.15 -0.93
C VAL A 495 11.82 18.67 -1.67
N THR A 496 12.74 19.58 -2.02
CA THR A 496 14.00 19.20 -2.66
C THR A 496 15.08 18.98 -1.61
N LEU A 497 15.72 17.80 -1.62
CA LEU A 497 16.81 17.45 -0.68
C LEU A 497 18.11 17.12 -1.43
N PRO A 498 19.29 17.39 -0.84
CA PRO A 498 20.58 17.05 -1.43
C PRO A 498 20.93 15.58 -1.18
N HIS A 499 20.55 14.69 -2.09
CA HIS A 499 20.90 13.26 -1.98
C HIS A 499 22.36 13.02 -2.40
N SER A 500 23.14 12.31 -1.59
CA SER A 500 24.59 12.09 -1.76
C SER A 500 24.98 11.61 -3.17
N LYS A 501 24.18 10.72 -3.78
CA LYS A 501 24.41 10.21 -5.16
C LYS A 501 23.67 11.00 -6.25
N MET A 502 22.46 11.49 -5.96
CA MET A 502 21.53 11.99 -6.98
C MET A 502 21.55 13.52 -7.10
N GLY A 503 22.22 14.20 -6.16
CA GLY A 503 22.17 15.64 -5.98
C GLY A 503 20.78 16.12 -5.55
N PRO A 504 20.46 17.40 -5.81
CA PRO A 504 19.12 17.95 -5.56
C PRO A 504 18.04 17.15 -6.28
N THR A 505 17.12 16.56 -5.50
CA THR A 505 16.04 15.69 -6.01
C THR A 505 14.76 15.92 -5.21
N PRO A 506 13.56 15.90 -5.84
CA PRO A 506 12.30 16.12 -5.14
C PRO A 506 11.86 14.89 -4.36
N TYR A 507 11.35 15.12 -3.16
CA TYR A 507 10.72 14.15 -2.28
C TYR A 507 9.28 14.59 -2.02
N ASP A 508 8.39 13.62 -1.83
CA ASP A 508 7.05 13.89 -1.34
C ASP A 508 7.15 14.42 0.10
N GLY A 509 6.62 15.63 0.31
CA GLY A 509 6.50 16.22 1.62
C GLY A 509 5.34 15.62 2.43
N PRO A 510 5.18 16.07 3.67
CA PRO A 510 4.16 15.53 4.56
C PRO A 510 2.74 15.84 4.04
N ALA A 511 1.85 14.86 4.12
CA ALA A 511 0.44 15.02 3.75
C ALA A 511 -0.32 15.92 4.74
N THR A 512 0.16 16.02 5.98
CA THR A 512 -0.42 16.78 7.08
C THR A 512 0.46 17.97 7.48
N ILE A 513 -0.17 19.03 7.98
CA ILE A 513 0.51 20.21 8.52
C ILE A 513 0.06 20.35 9.97
N PHE A 514 0.97 20.08 10.91
CA PHE A 514 0.72 20.30 12.34
C PHE A 514 1.12 21.74 12.66
N SER A 515 0.27 22.47 13.38
CA SER A 515 0.47 23.91 13.63
C SER A 515 1.75 24.20 14.40
N ASP A 516 2.01 23.41 15.44
CA ASP A 516 3.10 23.68 16.40
C ASP A 516 4.30 22.75 16.18
N THR A 517 4.05 21.56 15.61
CA THR A 517 5.07 20.51 15.41
C THR A 517 5.04 19.99 13.97
N PRO A 518 5.21 20.86 12.95
CA PRO A 518 5.13 20.44 11.55
C PRO A 518 6.18 19.37 11.26
N ALA A 519 5.80 18.36 10.49
CA ALA A 519 6.73 17.34 10.00
C ALA A 519 7.85 17.97 9.17
N ARG A 520 9.06 17.44 9.30
CA ARG A 520 10.26 17.97 8.66
C ARG A 520 11.07 16.82 8.09
N LEU A 521 11.29 16.86 6.78
CA LEU A 521 12.24 15.95 6.14
C LEU A 521 13.67 16.41 6.51
N SER A 522 14.34 15.68 7.40
CA SER A 522 15.59 16.11 8.04
C SER A 522 16.82 15.89 7.16
N LYS A 523 16.83 14.81 6.37
CA LYS A 523 17.87 14.51 5.36
C LYS A 523 17.27 13.75 4.17
N ALA A 524 17.98 13.77 3.05
CA ALA A 524 17.71 12.86 1.94
C ALA A 524 17.82 11.39 2.41
N ALA A 525 17.24 10.45 1.66
CA ALA A 525 17.42 9.04 1.97
C ALA A 525 18.91 8.65 1.92
N PRO A 526 19.37 7.75 2.81
CA PRO A 526 20.76 7.33 2.83
C PRO A 526 21.09 6.44 1.62
N MET A 527 22.29 6.60 1.08
CA MET A 527 22.88 5.53 0.28
C MET A 527 22.99 4.24 1.11
N LEU A 528 23.10 3.09 0.45
CA LEU A 528 23.33 1.83 1.14
C LEU A 528 24.57 1.94 2.02
N GLY A 529 24.38 1.75 3.33
CA GLY A 529 25.43 1.82 4.33
C GLY A 529 26.03 3.20 4.60
N GLU A 530 25.41 4.30 4.13
CA GLU A 530 25.94 5.67 4.25
C GLU A 530 26.30 6.06 5.69
N ASP A 531 25.51 5.59 6.66
CA ASP A 531 25.63 5.98 8.06
C ASP A 531 26.18 4.83 8.94
N THR A 532 26.74 3.76 8.33
CA THR A 532 27.16 2.54 9.06
C THR A 532 28.13 2.84 10.20
N ASP A 533 29.21 3.60 9.95
CA ASP A 533 30.18 3.93 11.00
C ASP A 533 29.54 4.74 12.12
N TYR A 534 28.76 5.77 11.77
CA TYR A 534 28.05 6.61 12.73
C TYR A 534 27.11 5.79 13.62
N VAL A 535 26.33 4.88 13.02
CA VAL A 535 25.41 4.02 13.78
C VAL A 535 26.18 3.13 14.76
N LEU A 536 27.27 2.50 14.31
CA LEU A 536 28.02 1.58 15.15
C LEU A 536 28.79 2.30 16.27
N THR A 537 29.45 3.42 15.99
CA THR A 537 30.25 4.13 16.99
C THR A 537 29.40 5.00 17.89
N GLU A 538 28.53 5.85 17.32
CA GLU A 538 27.82 6.88 18.09
C GLU A 538 26.53 6.34 18.74
N LEU A 539 25.82 5.43 18.07
CA LEU A 539 24.56 4.90 18.62
C LEU A 539 24.75 3.63 19.44
N LEU A 540 25.60 2.71 18.99
CA LEU A 540 25.89 1.46 19.69
C LEU A 540 27.13 1.51 20.60
N GLY A 541 27.93 2.58 20.56
CA GLY A 541 29.12 2.72 21.40
C GLY A 541 30.25 1.75 21.04
N MET A 542 30.25 1.20 19.81
CA MET A 542 31.24 0.22 19.38
C MET A 542 32.62 0.87 19.18
N PRO A 543 33.71 0.31 19.73
CA PRO A 543 35.05 0.84 19.51
C PRO A 543 35.43 0.83 18.03
N ALA A 544 36.09 1.90 17.55
CA ALA A 544 36.50 2.02 16.15
C ALA A 544 37.34 0.83 15.64
N ALA A 545 38.18 0.25 16.51
CA ALA A 545 38.97 -0.94 16.17
C ALA A 545 38.09 -2.16 15.85
N GLU A 546 36.98 -2.33 16.56
CA GLU A 546 36.01 -3.41 16.32
C GLU A 546 35.22 -3.16 15.04
N VAL A 547 34.83 -1.91 14.77
CA VAL A 547 34.19 -1.53 13.49
C VAL A 547 35.10 -1.84 12.31
N SER A 548 36.40 -1.49 12.37
CA SER A 548 37.37 -1.86 11.33
C SER A 548 37.46 -3.38 11.15
N ARG A 549 37.54 -4.15 12.24
CA ARG A 549 37.61 -5.62 12.18
C ARG A 549 36.38 -6.22 11.49
N LEU A 550 35.18 -5.75 11.82
CA LEU A 550 33.93 -6.21 11.22
C LEU A 550 33.82 -5.82 9.74
N ARG A 551 34.33 -4.64 9.38
CA ARG A 551 34.41 -4.20 7.98
C ARG A 551 35.34 -5.09 7.16
N ASP A 552 36.52 -5.39 7.69
CA ASP A 552 37.50 -6.29 7.04
C ASP A 552 36.95 -7.72 6.92
N ALA A 553 36.10 -8.14 7.86
CA ALA A 553 35.38 -9.41 7.81
C ALA A 553 34.19 -9.42 6.83
N GLY A 554 33.88 -8.30 6.17
CA GLY A 554 32.81 -8.20 5.18
C GLY A 554 31.40 -8.23 5.78
N ILE A 555 31.23 -7.77 7.02
CA ILE A 555 29.94 -7.74 7.72
C ILE A 555 29.03 -6.62 7.21
N PHE A 556 29.61 -5.50 6.77
CA PHE A 556 28.89 -4.30 6.30
C PHE A 556 28.75 -4.28 4.79
N VAL A 557 28.06 -5.29 4.27
CA VAL A 557 27.77 -5.45 2.83
C VAL A 557 26.35 -5.13 2.52
#